data_AF-A0A848T1V1-F1
#
_entry.id   AF-A0A848T1V1-F1
#
_cell.length_a   1.000
_cell.length_b   1.000
_cell.length_c   1.000
_cell.angle_alpha   90.00
_cell.angle_beta   90.00
_cell.angle_gamma   90.00
#
_symmetry.space_group_name_H-M   'P 1'
#
loop_
_entity.id
_entity.type
_entity.pdbx_description
1 polymer ?
#
loop_
_entity_poly.entity_id
_entity_poly.type
_entity_poly.pdbx_seq_one_letter_code
_entity_poly.pdbx_strand_id
1 'polypeptide(L)'
;MTDDELGEAFCSWLEGVGLPVTVPVRRTFTRRLSHAYPVYDLGYQEHFEKIDNWLLGLKGLLVFGRQGLFAHDNTHHAFAMAYAAAECLDDEGRLDADRWAKFREEFKHHTVED
;
A
#
# COMPACT_ATOMS: atom_id res chain seq x y z
N MET A 1 2.48 21.86 -12.99
CA MET A 1 3.91 22.07 -12.76
C MET A 1 4.68 21.00 -13.52
N THR A 2 5.63 21.42 -14.33
CA THR A 2 6.66 20.55 -14.92
C THR A 2 7.59 20.00 -13.83
N ASP A 3 8.45 19.06 -14.19
CA ASP A 3 9.47 18.55 -13.26
C ASP A 3 10.39 19.68 -12.78
N ASP A 4 10.85 20.54 -13.68
CA ASP A 4 11.76 21.64 -13.33
C ASP A 4 11.08 22.69 -12.44
N GLU A 5 9.84 23.08 -12.75
CA GLU A 5 9.06 23.99 -11.90
C GLU A 5 8.85 23.42 -10.49
N LEU A 6 8.64 22.11 -10.36
CA LEU A 6 8.49 21.46 -9.06
C LEU A 6 9.83 21.39 -8.32
N GLY A 7 10.94 21.18 -9.04
CA GLY A 7 12.29 21.17 -8.48
C GLY A 7 12.71 22.51 -7.92
N GLU A 8 12.44 23.60 -8.64
CA GLU A 8 12.70 24.97 -8.18
C GLU A 8 11.89 25.29 -6.91
N ALA A 9 10.60 24.97 -6.91
CA ALA A 9 9.75 25.15 -5.72
C ALA A 9 10.24 24.32 -4.53
N PHE A 10 10.63 23.05 -4.76
CA PHE A 10 11.15 22.18 -3.72
C PHE A 10 12.46 22.70 -3.11
N CYS A 11 13.37 23.27 -3.93
CA CYS A 11 14.58 23.91 -3.41
C CYS A 11 14.27 25.11 -2.50
N SER A 12 13.28 25.93 -2.87
CA SER A 12 12.81 27.04 -2.03
C SER A 12 12.21 26.56 -0.71
N TRP A 13 11.42 25.49 -0.73
CA TRP A 13 10.87 24.89 0.50
C TRP A 13 11.96 24.31 1.40
N LEU A 14 12.94 23.62 0.83
CA LEU A 14 14.09 23.08 1.54
C LEU A 14 14.88 24.20 2.25
N GLU A 15 15.15 25.32 1.57
CA GLU A 15 15.76 26.50 2.19
C GLU A 15 14.91 27.04 3.34
N GLY A 16 13.58 27.12 3.18
CA GLY A 16 12.64 27.55 4.21
C GLY A 16 12.63 26.68 5.48
N VAL A 17 13.06 25.41 5.38
CA VAL A 17 13.22 24.51 6.54
C VAL A 17 14.69 24.33 6.97
N GLY A 18 15.61 25.16 6.48
CA GLY A 18 17.01 25.15 6.89
C GLY A 18 17.90 24.10 6.19
N LEU A 19 17.47 23.58 5.04
CA LEU A 19 18.21 22.60 4.22
C LEU A 19 18.55 23.16 2.82
N PRO A 20 19.26 24.30 2.70
CA PRO A 20 19.46 24.95 1.41
C PRO A 20 20.26 24.09 0.43
N VAL A 21 19.83 24.05 -0.83
CA VAL A 21 20.60 23.47 -1.93
C VAL A 21 21.58 24.52 -2.44
N THR A 22 22.86 24.37 -2.09
CA THR A 22 23.92 25.36 -2.38
C THR A 22 24.72 25.06 -3.65
N VAL A 23 24.34 24.00 -4.38
CA VAL A 23 25.04 23.52 -5.59
C VAL A 23 24.07 23.48 -6.78
N PRO A 24 24.58 23.55 -8.03
CA PRO A 24 23.72 23.49 -9.21
C PRO A 24 22.95 22.16 -9.31
N VAL A 25 21.62 22.24 -9.43
CA VAL A 25 20.76 21.09 -9.73
C VAL A 25 20.94 20.69 -11.19
N ARG A 26 21.42 19.46 -11.44
CA ARG A 26 21.66 18.97 -12.81
C ARG A 26 20.42 18.44 -13.51
N ARG A 27 19.44 17.96 -12.76
CA ARG A 27 18.21 17.35 -13.27
C ARG A 27 17.17 17.28 -12.17
N THR A 28 15.93 17.57 -12.52
CA THR A 28 14.75 17.19 -11.73
C THR A 28 14.03 16.02 -12.40
N PHE A 29 13.48 15.12 -11.58
CA PHE A 29 12.65 14.02 -12.04
C PHE A 29 11.50 13.81 -11.07
N THR A 30 10.29 13.74 -11.60
CA THR A 30 9.10 13.44 -10.79
C THR A 30 8.42 12.17 -11.26
N ARG A 31 7.84 11.44 -10.31
CA ARG A 31 6.95 10.32 -10.60
C ARG A 31 5.64 10.53 -9.86
N ARG A 32 4.54 10.53 -10.60
CA ARG A 32 3.19 10.66 -10.05
C ARG A 32 2.61 9.28 -9.87
N LEU A 33 2.28 8.93 -8.63
CA LEU A 33 1.66 7.66 -8.26
C LEU A 33 0.22 7.95 -7.84
N SER A 34 -0.75 7.52 -8.65
CA SER A 34 -2.17 7.75 -8.36
C SER A 34 -2.68 6.97 -7.16
N HIS A 35 -2.01 5.86 -6.81
CA HIS A 35 -2.40 4.96 -5.72
C HIS A 35 -1.20 4.67 -4.81
N ALA A 36 -0.51 5.72 -4.35
CA ALA A 36 0.60 5.58 -3.41
C ALA A 36 0.10 5.12 -2.03
N TYR A 37 -1.01 5.72 -1.57
CA TYR A 37 -1.61 5.46 -0.27
C TYR A 37 -3.12 5.26 -0.42
N PRO A 38 -3.71 4.33 0.35
CA PRO A 38 -5.14 4.38 0.66
C PRO A 38 -5.47 5.72 1.30
N VAL A 39 -6.62 6.30 0.93
CA VAL A 39 -7.10 7.56 1.50
C VAL A 39 -8.41 7.26 2.19
N TYR A 40 -8.42 7.39 3.51
CA TYR A 40 -9.58 7.12 4.35
C TYR A 40 -10.45 8.37 4.43
N ASP A 41 -11.49 8.43 3.59
CA ASP A 41 -12.56 9.39 3.79
C ASP A 41 -13.54 8.92 4.87
N LEU A 42 -14.56 9.71 5.21
CA LEU A 42 -15.51 9.36 6.27
C LEU A 42 -16.30 8.06 6.02
N GLY A 43 -16.49 7.68 4.75
CA GLY A 43 -17.25 6.49 4.37
C GLY A 43 -16.39 5.28 4.01
N TYR A 44 -15.06 5.41 4.09
CA TYR A 44 -14.14 4.43 3.50
C TYR A 44 -14.38 3.02 4.03
N GLN A 45 -14.64 2.88 5.33
CA GLN A 45 -14.77 1.58 5.97
C GLN A 45 -16.01 0.83 5.46
N GLU A 46 -17.17 1.50 5.37
CA GLU A 46 -18.40 0.90 4.83
C GLU A 46 -18.22 0.49 3.36
N HIS A 47 -17.60 1.37 2.55
CA HIS A 47 -17.33 1.09 1.15
C HIS A 47 -16.36 -0.08 0.97
N PHE A 48 -15.29 -0.10 1.78
CA PHE A 48 -14.29 -1.16 1.78
C PHE A 48 -14.91 -2.50 2.17
N GLU A 49 -15.62 -2.57 3.30
CA GLU A 49 -16.26 -3.80 3.79
C GLU A 49 -17.25 -4.35 2.75
N LYS A 50 -18.02 -3.48 2.06
CA LYS A 50 -18.93 -3.91 0.99
C LYS A 50 -18.19 -4.56 -0.18
N ILE A 51 -17.06 -3.99 -0.60
CA ILE A 51 -16.24 -4.53 -1.70
C ILE A 51 -15.53 -5.80 -1.25
N ASP A 52 -14.90 -5.79 -0.08
CA ASP A 52 -14.15 -6.92 0.46
C ASP A 52 -15.04 -8.14 0.68
N ASN A 53 -16.24 -7.95 1.24
CA ASN A 53 -17.22 -9.03 1.41
C ASN A 53 -17.67 -9.63 0.07
N TRP A 54 -17.83 -8.80 -0.97
CA TRP A 54 -18.15 -9.30 -2.31
C TRP A 54 -16.98 -10.08 -2.91
N LEU A 55 -15.75 -9.57 -2.78
CA LEU A 55 -14.53 -10.23 -3.28
C LEU A 55 -14.27 -11.57 -2.59
N LEU A 56 -14.52 -11.67 -1.28
CA LEU A 56 -14.40 -12.89 -0.50
C LEU A 56 -15.34 -14.02 -0.98
N GLY A 57 -16.41 -13.68 -1.69
CA GLY A 57 -17.30 -14.66 -2.32
C GLY A 57 -16.75 -15.26 -3.63
N LEU A 58 -15.67 -14.70 -4.19
CA LEU A 58 -15.11 -15.15 -5.46
C LEU A 58 -14.14 -16.32 -5.27
N LYS A 59 -14.42 -17.45 -5.94
CA LYS A 59 -13.54 -18.62 -5.93
C LYS A 59 -12.28 -18.34 -6.74
N GLY A 60 -11.12 -18.70 -6.18
CA GLY A 60 -9.83 -18.56 -6.84
C GLY A 60 -9.25 -17.14 -6.83
N LEU A 61 -9.78 -16.25 -5.99
CA LEU A 61 -9.24 -14.90 -5.80
C LEU A 61 -8.80 -14.70 -4.34
N LEU A 62 -7.55 -14.26 -4.16
CA LEU A 62 -7.06 -13.74 -2.88
C LEU A 62 -6.87 -12.23 -2.98
N VAL A 63 -7.33 -11.50 -1.96
CA VAL A 63 -7.26 -10.04 -1.88
C VAL A 63 -6.46 -9.66 -0.66
N PHE A 64 -5.37 -8.91 -0.87
CA PHE A 64 -4.27 -8.91 0.09
C PHE A 64 -3.31 -7.71 -0.16
N GLY A 65 -2.57 -7.26 0.87
CA GLY A 65 -1.61 -6.13 0.82
C GLY A 65 -2.25 -4.72 0.75
N ARG A 66 -1.41 -3.67 0.72
CA ARG A 66 -1.80 -2.24 0.75
C ARG A 66 -3.08 -1.87 -0.02
N GLN A 67 -3.14 -2.20 -1.31
CA GLN A 67 -4.29 -1.82 -2.15
C GLN A 67 -5.45 -2.80 -2.05
N GLY A 68 -5.16 -4.10 -1.88
CA GLY A 68 -6.21 -5.12 -1.77
C GLY A 68 -7.00 -5.00 -0.48
N LEU A 69 -6.32 -4.79 0.64
CA LEU A 69 -6.94 -4.58 1.95
C LEU A 69 -7.20 -3.11 2.26
N PHE A 70 -6.91 -2.21 1.32
CA PHE A 70 -6.98 -0.77 1.51
C PHE A 70 -6.33 -0.33 2.83
N ALA A 71 -5.19 -0.94 3.19
CA ALA A 71 -4.50 -0.74 4.45
C ALA A 71 -3.29 0.17 4.26
N HIS A 72 -3.06 1.11 5.18
CA HIS A 72 -1.72 1.69 5.31
C HIS A 72 -0.78 0.56 5.69
N ASP A 73 0.18 0.27 4.83
CA ASP A 73 0.90 -0.99 4.86
C ASP A 73 2.33 -0.80 4.37
N ASN A 74 3.30 -1.48 4.97
CA ASN A 74 4.71 -1.40 4.63
C ASN A 74 5.16 -2.64 3.84
N THR A 75 6.31 -2.55 3.16
CA THR A 75 6.76 -3.62 2.25
C THR A 75 6.92 -4.97 2.95
N HIS A 76 7.36 -4.97 4.22
CA HIS A 76 7.58 -6.20 4.98
C HIS A 76 6.26 -6.93 5.31
N HIS A 77 5.20 -6.19 5.64
CA HIS A 77 3.86 -6.71 5.85
C HIS A 77 3.25 -7.28 4.55
N ALA A 78 3.42 -6.57 3.42
CA ALA A 78 3.00 -7.09 2.12
C ALA A 78 3.71 -8.40 1.75
N PHE A 79 5.00 -8.54 2.05
CA PHE A 79 5.71 -9.81 1.88
C PHE A 79 5.22 -10.88 2.85
N ALA A 80 4.98 -10.56 4.12
CA ALA A 80 4.43 -11.50 5.10
C ALA A 80 3.09 -12.08 4.61
N MET A 81 2.22 -11.24 4.05
CA MET A 81 0.97 -11.69 3.45
C MET A 81 1.15 -12.57 2.22
N ALA A 82 2.16 -12.28 1.38
CA ALA A 82 2.48 -13.12 0.23
C ALA A 82 2.95 -14.52 0.67
N TYR A 83 3.77 -14.60 1.73
CA TYR A 83 4.18 -15.88 2.31
C TYR A 83 3.00 -16.63 2.93
N ALA A 84 2.14 -15.94 3.69
CA ALA A 84 0.91 -16.51 4.24
C ALA A 84 -0.01 -17.07 3.14
N ALA A 85 -0.17 -16.34 2.02
CA ALA A 85 -0.96 -16.80 0.88
C ALA A 85 -0.36 -18.07 0.25
N ALA A 86 0.97 -18.15 0.12
CA ALA A 86 1.64 -19.34 -0.38
C ALA A 86 1.51 -20.53 0.58
N GLU A 87 1.57 -20.29 1.90
CA GLU A 87 1.37 -21.31 2.93
C GLU A 87 -0.06 -21.89 2.96
N CYS A 88 -1.03 -21.17 2.41
CA CYS A 88 -2.40 -21.66 2.26
C CYS A 88 -2.59 -22.58 1.05
N LEU A 89 -1.57 -22.77 0.21
CA LEU A 89 -1.64 -23.68 -0.93
C LEU A 89 -1.01 -25.02 -0.57
N ASP A 90 -1.71 -26.11 -0.91
CA ASP A 90 -1.12 -27.45 -0.88
C ASP A 90 -0.33 -27.79 -2.16
N ASP A 91 0.30 -28.96 -2.18
CA ASP A 91 1.15 -29.41 -3.30
C ASP A 91 0.36 -29.58 -4.61
N GLU A 92 -0.97 -29.72 -4.54
CA GLU A 92 -1.86 -29.75 -5.70
C GLU A 92 -2.45 -28.38 -6.06
N GLY A 93 -2.02 -27.31 -5.37
CA GLY A 93 -2.45 -25.94 -5.60
C GLY A 93 -3.85 -25.62 -5.08
N ARG A 94 -4.41 -26.45 -4.18
CA ARG A 94 -5.70 -26.16 -3.54
C ARG A 94 -5.49 -25.21 -2.37
N LEU A 95 -6.39 -24.25 -2.25
CA LEU A 95 -6.36 -23.23 -1.22
C LEU A 95 -7.10 -23.68 0.05
N ASP A 96 -6.42 -23.61 1.19
CA ASP A 96 -7.01 -23.64 2.53
C ASP A 96 -7.60 -22.26 2.86
N ALA A 97 -8.90 -22.11 2.57
CA ALA A 97 -9.63 -20.86 2.78
C ALA A 97 -9.76 -20.48 4.26
N ASP A 98 -9.87 -21.47 5.17
CA ASP A 98 -10.02 -21.22 6.60
C ASP A 98 -8.71 -20.71 7.21
N ARG A 99 -7.58 -21.27 6.78
CA ARG A 99 -6.25 -20.77 7.16
C ARG A 99 -6.01 -19.38 6.59
N TRP A 100 -6.41 -19.13 5.34
CA TRP A 100 -6.29 -17.81 4.75
C TRP A 100 -7.10 -16.75 5.51
N ALA A 101 -8.34 -17.08 5.92
CA ALA A 101 -9.17 -16.19 6.72
C ALA A 101 -8.51 -15.82 8.07
N LYS A 102 -7.82 -16.76 8.71
CA LYS A 102 -7.07 -16.50 9.95
C LYS A 102 -5.89 -15.55 9.73
N PHE A 103 -5.09 -15.78 8.69
CA PHE A 103 -3.99 -14.87 8.35
C PHE A 103 -4.47 -13.45 8.03
N ARG A 104 -5.65 -13.33 7.38
CA ARG A 104 -6.27 -12.02 7.15
C ARG A 104 -6.68 -11.33 8.45
N GLU A 105 -7.18 -12.06 9.44
CA GLU A 105 -7.54 -11.49 10.74
C GLU A 105 -6.29 -11.05 11.52
N GLU A 106 -5.24 -11.88 11.54
CA GLU A 106 -3.96 -11.54 12.14
C GLU A 106 -3.38 -10.25 11.53
N PHE A 107 -3.49 -10.09 10.21
CA PHE A 107 -3.00 -8.91 9.51
C PHE A 107 -3.68 -7.61 9.94
N LYS A 108 -4.96 -7.64 10.37
CA LYS A 108 -5.65 -6.43 10.84
C LYS A 108 -4.99 -5.80 12.07
N HIS A 109 -4.19 -6.57 12.80
CA HIS A 109 -3.43 -6.09 13.95
C HIS A 109 -2.08 -5.50 13.58
N HIS A 110 -1.63 -5.62 12.33
CA HIS A 110 -0.44 -4.91 11.88
C HIS A 110 -0.71 -3.42 11.83
N THR A 111 -0.13 -2.70 12.77
CA THR A 111 -0.02 -1.25 12.72
C THR A 111 1.21 -0.88 11.91
N VAL A 112 1.11 0.17 11.10
CA VAL A 112 2.29 0.78 10.49
C VAL A 112 3.18 1.27 11.62
N GLU A 113 4.32 0.61 11.79
CA GLU A 113 5.40 1.03 12.66
C GLU A 113 6.53 1.54 11.76
N ASP A 114 6.88 2.82 11.93
CA ASP A 114 7.99 3.50 11.26
C ASP A 114 9.23 3.58 12.17
#